data_AF-A0A1B0C3G2-F1
#
_entry.id   AF-A0A1B0C3G2-F1
#
_cell.length_a   1.000
_cell.length_b   1.000
_cell.length_c   1.000
_cell.angle_alpha   90.00
_cell.angle_beta   90.00
_cell.angle_gamma   90.00
#
_symmetry.space_group_name_H-M   'P 1'
#
loop_
_entity.id
_entity.type
_entity.pdbx_description
1 polymer ?
#
loop_
_entity_poly.entity_id
_entity_poly.type
_entity_poly.pdbx_seq_one_letter_code
_entity_poly.pdbx_strand_id
1 'polypeptide(L)'
;MFCYIIGGQITCDRGEKSYATTHLDKFENIVFLFDDTSGKGSNDYGIYIYERARGIKVNSLEDAATKVVKESANYLEYFVLKCNTREYSQNF
;
A
#
# COMPACT_ATOMS: atom_id res chain seq x y z
N MET A 1 -20.84 6.61 -6.10
CA MET A 1 -21.29 5.29 -5.63
C MET A 1 -20.49 4.26 -6.40
N PHE A 2 -19.73 3.41 -5.71
CA PHE A 2 -18.86 2.40 -6.29
C PHE A 2 -19.40 1.03 -5.90
N CYS A 3 -19.61 0.14 -6.86
CA CYS A 3 -20.15 -1.19 -6.60
C CYS A 3 -19.17 -2.26 -7.05
N TYR A 4 -19.03 -3.31 -6.25
CA TYR A 4 -18.11 -4.42 -6.47
C TYR A 4 -18.71 -5.73 -5.99
N ILE A 5 -18.13 -6.84 -6.44
CA ILE A 5 -18.57 -8.18 -6.06
C ILE A 5 -17.65 -8.72 -4.96
N ILE A 6 -18.24 -9.19 -3.86
CA ILE A 6 -17.53 -9.91 -2.79
C ILE A 6 -18.35 -11.14 -2.40
N GLY A 7 -17.73 -12.32 -2.39
CA GLY A 7 -18.42 -13.58 -2.04
C GLY A 7 -19.66 -13.89 -2.89
N GLY A 8 -19.72 -13.42 -4.15
CA GLY A 8 -20.88 -13.57 -5.03
C GLY A 8 -22.03 -12.59 -4.78
N GLN A 9 -21.86 -11.63 -3.87
CA GLN A 9 -22.84 -10.57 -3.60
C GLN A 9 -22.36 -9.23 -4.16
N ILE A 10 -23.29 -8.38 -4.59
CA ILE A 10 -22.99 -7.00 -4.99
C ILE A 10 -23.06 -6.11 -3.76
N THR A 11 -21.97 -5.41 -3.48
CA THR A 11 -21.90 -4.35 -2.46
C THR A 11 -21.74 -3.01 -3.15
N CYS A 12 -22.34 -1.96 -2.60
CA CYS A 12 -22.24 -0.59 -3.12
C CYS A 12 -21.88 0.40 -2.02
N ASP A 13 -20.70 0.99 -2.13
CA ASP A 13 -20.15 1.95 -1.17
C ASP A 13 -20.23 3.38 -1.70
N ARG A 14 -20.24 4.34 -0.76
CA ARG A 14 -20.17 5.77 -1.09
C ARG A 14 -18.77 6.22 -1.54
N GLY A 15 -17.75 5.36 -1.45
CA GLY A 15 -16.39 5.64 -1.91
C GLY A 15 -15.65 4.36 -2.29
N GLU A 16 -14.61 4.50 -3.11
CA GLU A 16 -13.67 3.42 -3.43
C GLU A 16 -12.51 3.44 -2.42
N LYS A 17 -11.86 2.30 -2.17
CA LYS A 17 -10.71 2.22 -1.26
C LYS A 17 -9.59 3.20 -1.64
N SER A 18 -9.44 3.51 -2.93
CA SER A 18 -8.48 4.50 -3.47
C SER A 18 -8.66 5.90 -2.86
N TYR A 19 -9.88 6.27 -2.44
CA TYR A 19 -10.12 7.56 -1.80
C TYR A 19 -9.27 7.76 -0.53
N ALA A 20 -9.03 6.68 0.23
CA ALA A 20 -8.21 6.76 1.44
C ALA A 20 -6.77 7.22 1.16
N THR A 21 -6.25 7.00 -0.05
CA THR A 21 -4.88 7.40 -0.41
C THR A 21 -4.71 8.92 -0.52
N THR A 22 -5.81 9.67 -0.71
CA THR A 22 -5.80 11.14 -0.68
C THR A 22 -5.45 11.71 0.70
N HIS A 23 -5.53 10.90 1.76
CA HIS A 23 -5.14 11.28 3.12
C HIS A 23 -3.71 10.84 3.47
N LEU A 24 -3.00 10.20 2.53
CA LEU A 24 -1.66 9.65 2.72
C LEU A 24 -0.57 10.52 2.09
N ASP A 25 -0.87 11.79 1.76
CA ASP A 25 0.04 12.68 1.03
C ASP A 25 1.41 12.87 1.69
N LYS A 26 1.47 12.79 3.01
CA LYS A 26 2.70 12.90 3.80
C LYS A 26 3.67 11.71 3.65
N PHE A 27 3.24 10.62 3.02
CA PHE A 27 4.06 9.43 2.82
C PHE A 27 4.61 9.42 1.40
N GLU A 28 5.94 9.42 1.29
CA GLU A 28 6.63 9.30 -0.01
C GLU A 28 6.41 7.92 -0.64
N ASN A 29 6.33 6.88 0.19
CA ASN A 29 6.18 5.51 -0.25
C ASN A 29 4.93 4.88 0.36
N ILE A 30 3.96 4.53 -0.49
CA ILE A 30 2.75 3.83 -0.10
C ILE A 30 2.85 2.41 -0.65
N VAL A 31 2.88 1.43 0.25
CA VAL A 31 2.87 0.01 -0.09
C VAL A 31 1.59 -0.59 0.44
N PHE A 32 0.85 -1.32 -0.41
CA PHE A 32 -0.33 -2.06 0.01
C PHE A 32 -0.17 -3.54 -0.29
N LEU A 33 -0.73 -4.37 0.58
CA LEU A 33 -0.73 -5.82 0.44
C LEU A 33 -2.12 -6.24 -0.05
N PHE A 34 -2.16 -7.18 -0.99
CA PHE A 34 -3.43 -7.69 -1.52
C PHE A 34 -3.33 -9.21 -1.73
N ASP A 35 -4.37 -9.97 -1.37
CA ASP A 35 -4.39 -11.43 -1.55
C ASP A 35 -5.04 -11.85 -2.88
N ASP A 36 -6.00 -11.06 -3.36
CA ASP A 36 -6.90 -11.46 -4.45
C ASP A 36 -6.68 -10.70 -5.79
N THR A 37 -7.56 -10.95 -6.75
CA THR A 37 -7.54 -10.34 -8.08
C THR A 37 -7.61 -8.81 -8.04
N SER A 38 -6.59 -8.17 -8.58
CA SER A 38 -6.52 -6.73 -8.83
C SER A 38 -7.13 -6.34 -10.19
N GLY A 39 -8.12 -7.11 -10.66
CA GLY A 39 -8.78 -6.91 -11.95
C GLY A 39 -9.87 -5.84 -11.90
N LYS A 40 -10.26 -5.29 -13.07
CA LYS A 40 -11.39 -4.38 -13.18
C LYS A 40 -12.66 -5.02 -12.58
N GLY A 41 -13.31 -4.33 -11.64
CA GLY A 41 -14.50 -4.82 -10.92
C GLY A 41 -14.21 -5.37 -9.52
N SER A 42 -12.94 -5.56 -9.16
CA SER A 42 -12.50 -5.80 -7.79
C SER A 42 -12.59 -4.52 -6.95
N ASN A 43 -12.84 -4.65 -5.65
CA ASN A 43 -12.82 -3.51 -4.73
C ASN A 43 -11.42 -2.95 -4.47
N ASP A 44 -10.37 -3.72 -4.77
CA ASP A 44 -8.98 -3.30 -4.66
C ASP A 44 -8.43 -2.66 -5.94
N TYR A 45 -9.21 -2.66 -7.03
CA TYR A 45 -8.75 -2.18 -8.33
C TYR A 45 -8.24 -0.74 -8.29
N GLY A 46 -8.96 0.19 -7.68
CA GLY A 46 -8.55 1.59 -7.62
C GLY A 46 -7.26 1.84 -6.86
N ILE A 47 -7.02 1.11 -5.76
CA ILE A 47 -5.72 1.19 -5.06
C ILE A 47 -4.63 0.57 -5.92
N TYR A 48 -4.93 -0.51 -6.64
CA TYR A 48 -3.96 -1.18 -7.51
C TYR A 48 -3.47 -0.32 -8.67
N ILE A 49 -4.35 0.48 -9.29
CA ILE A 49 -3.96 1.39 -10.37
C ILE A 49 -3.51 2.77 -9.86
N TYR A 50 -3.50 3.01 -8.56
CA TYR A 50 -3.11 4.30 -8.00
C TYR A 50 -1.60 4.51 -8.14
N GLU A 51 -1.20 5.50 -8.93
CA GLU A 51 0.20 5.71 -9.37
C GLU A 51 1.19 5.87 -8.22
N ARG A 52 0.75 6.39 -7.06
CA ARG A 52 1.60 6.60 -5.88
C ARG A 52 1.67 5.40 -4.94
N ALA A 53 0.94 4.32 -5.22
CA ALA A 53 0.94 3.11 -4.41
C ALA A 53 1.54 1.93 -5.18
N ARG A 54 2.38 1.16 -4.51
CA ARG A 54 2.89 -0.11 -5.03
C ARG A 54 2.18 -1.27 -4.35
N GLY A 55 1.56 -2.12 -5.16
CA GLY A 55 0.90 -3.34 -4.69
C GLY A 55 1.88 -4.49 -4.57
N ILE A 56 1.76 -5.26 -3.48
CA ILE A 56 2.45 -6.53 -3.31
C ILE A 56 1.40 -7.61 -3.09
N LYS A 57 1.36 -8.59 -4.01
CA LYS A 57 0.49 -9.75 -3.87
C LYS A 57 0.98 -10.62 -2.71
N VAL A 58 0.08 -11.10 -1.86
CA VAL A 58 0.35 -12.06 -0.79
C VAL A 58 -0.51 -13.32 -0.98
N ASN A 59 -0.04 -14.48 -0.54
CA ASN A 59 -0.79 -15.73 -0.68
C ASN A 59 -1.25 -16.32 0.67
N SER A 60 -0.75 -15.78 1.79
CA SER A 60 -1.16 -16.14 3.15
C SER A 60 -0.82 -15.02 4.13
N LEU A 61 -1.27 -15.14 5.39
CA LEU A 61 -0.92 -14.21 6.46
C LEU A 61 0.58 -14.26 6.79
N GLU A 62 1.20 -15.44 6.74
CA GLU A 62 2.64 -15.61 6.97
C GLU A 62 3.47 -14.96 5.84
N ASP A 63 3.01 -15.09 4.59
CA ASP A 63 3.62 -14.41 3.43
C ASP A 63 3.50 -12.88 3.56
N ALA A 64 2.33 -12.40 4.00
CA ALA A 64 2.13 -10.98 4.29
C ALA A 64 3.09 -10.49 5.37
N ALA A 65 3.19 -11.18 6.51
CA ALA A 65 4.12 -10.83 7.58
C ALA A 65 5.58 -10.82 7.08
N THR A 66 5.97 -11.83 6.31
CA THR A 66 7.32 -11.92 5.73
C THR A 66 7.61 -10.75 4.80
N LYS A 67 6.66 -10.37 3.95
CA LYS A 67 6.81 -9.24 3.01
C LYS A 67 6.84 -7.90 3.73
N VAL A 68 6.03 -7.70 4.76
CA VAL A 68 6.11 -6.49 5.62
C VAL A 68 7.50 -6.34 6.22
N VAL A 69 8.06 -7.41 6.78
CA VAL A 69 9.40 -7.37 7.39
C VAL A 69 10.46 -7.05 6.34
N LYS A 70 10.43 -7.71 5.17
CA LYS A 70 11.39 -7.45 4.09
C LYS A 70 11.32 -6.01 3.57
N GLU A 71 10.11 -5.51 3.31
CA GLU A 71 9.91 -4.14 2.86
C GLU A 71 10.39 -3.15 3.91
N SER A 72 10.03 -3.36 5.18
CA SER A 72 10.46 -2.52 6.30
C SER A 72 11.98 -2.56 6.53
N ALA A 73 12.64 -3.71 6.34
CA ALA A 73 14.08 -3.85 6.47
C ALA A 73 14.83 -3.06 5.38
N ASN A 74 14.35 -3.08 4.13
CA ASN A 74 14.89 -2.24 3.06
C ASN A 74 14.76 -0.75 3.40
N TYR A 75 13.67 -0.34 4.05
CA TYR A 75 13.52 1.04 4.54
C TYR A 75 14.40 1.35 5.75
N LEU A 76 14.67 0.37 6.62
CA LEU A 76 15.60 0.55 7.74
C LEU A 76 17.03 0.75 7.22
N GLU A 77 17.46 -0.04 6.23
CA GLU A 77 18.74 0.15 5.55
C GLU A 77 18.79 1.49 4.83
N TYR A 78 17.73 1.86 4.09
CA TYR A 78 17.62 3.18 3.45
C TYR A 78 17.69 4.32 4.46
N PHE A 79 17.02 4.20 5.61
CA PHE A 79 17.03 5.19 6.69
C PHE A 79 18.41 5.28 7.34
N VAL A 80 19.04 4.15 7.66
CA VAL A 80 20.41 4.09 8.20
C VAL A 80 21.40 4.66 7.21
N LEU A 81 21.28 4.35 5.91
CA LEU A 81 22.08 4.96 4.84
C LEU A 81 21.88 6.47 4.80
N LYS A 82 20.64 6.98 4.76
CA LYS A 82 20.34 8.43 4.77
C LYS A 82 20.89 9.13 6.02
N CYS A 83 20.76 8.53 7.19
CA CYS A 83 21.35 9.04 8.43
C CYS A 83 22.88 9.06 8.37
N ASN A 84 23.50 8.05 7.75
CA ASN A 84 24.95 7.93 7.64
C ASN A 84 25.57 8.75 6.49
N THR A 85 24.81 9.13 5.45
CA THR A 85 25.30 9.88 4.28
C THR A 85 25.19 11.41 4.40
N ARG A 86 24.84 11.94 5.59
CA ARG A 86 24.70 13.37 5.99
C ARG A 86 23.39 14.05 5.57
N GLU A 87 22.54 14.38 6.56
CA GLU A 87 21.68 15.59 6.56
C GLU A 87 20.94 15.88 7.91
N TYR A 88 21.49 15.50 9.07
CA TYR A 88 20.91 15.85 10.40
C TYR A 88 21.89 16.58 11.34
N SER A 89 22.91 17.24 10.77
CA SER A 89 23.75 18.19 11.50
C SER A 89 23.47 19.60 10.97
N GLN A 90 22.33 20.17 11.36
CA GLN A 90 22.01 21.62 11.42
C GLN A 90 20.48 21.74 11.39
N ASN A 91 19.87 21.82 12.58
CA ASN A 91 18.58 22.48 12.91
C ASN A 91 17.97 21.92 14.22
N PHE A 92 18.82 21.76 15.25
CA PHE A 92 18.39 21.82 16.65
C PHE A 92 19.05 23.04 17.30
#